data_AF-A0A381YLM9-F1
#
_entry.id   AF-A0A381YLM9-F1
#
_cell.length_a   1.000
_cell.length_b   1.000
_cell.length_c   1.000
_cell.angle_alpha   90.00
_cell.angle_beta   90.00
_cell.angle_gamma   90.00
#
_symmetry.space_group_name_H-M   'P 1'
#
loop_
_entity.id
_entity.type
_entity.pdbx_description
1 polymer ?
#
loop_
_entity_poly.entity_id
_entity_poly.type
_entity_poly.pdbx_seq_one_letter_code
_entity_poly.pdbx_strand_id
1 'polypeptide(L)'
;MSKIDPKDRFYYNSNFLGSASGRSVRILSEYYGPLQRLQRNKISDTIVFFGSARTMSQEDAKKALENAPKDTNIQTIKRLKMDLKMSQYYEDARILAGKFTKWSKGLKGTKHRYIICSGGGPGIMEASNRGASEAGGINIGLTISLPYESSGNKWISDDL
;
A
#
# COMPACT_ATOMS: atom_id res chain seq x y z
N MET A 1 -10.01 -27.01 -14.16
CA MET A 1 -9.86 -25.76 -14.91
C MET A 1 -10.73 -25.85 -16.15
N SER A 2 -11.88 -25.17 -16.19
CA SER A 2 -12.73 -25.16 -17.37
C SER A 2 -11.99 -24.46 -18.52
N LYS A 3 -11.86 -25.16 -19.65
CA LYS A 3 -11.40 -24.57 -20.91
C LYS A 3 -12.36 -23.43 -21.24
N ILE A 4 -11.88 -22.20 -21.17
CA ILE A 4 -12.63 -21.04 -21.66
C ILE A 4 -12.71 -21.23 -23.17
N ASP A 5 -13.89 -21.64 -23.64
CA ASP A 5 -14.27 -21.55 -25.04
C ASP A 5 -14.17 -20.07 -25.44
N PRO A 6 -13.22 -19.66 -26.31
CA PRO A 6 -13.04 -18.28 -26.71
C PRO A 6 -14.11 -17.94 -27.74
N LYS A 7 -15.38 -17.98 -27.32
CA LYS A 7 -16.44 -17.29 -28.07
C LYS A 7 -15.99 -15.84 -28.17
N ASP A 8 -15.99 -15.33 -29.40
CA ASP A 8 -15.71 -13.93 -29.71
C ASP A 8 -16.77 -13.04 -29.07
N ARG A 9 -16.57 -12.72 -27.79
CA ARG A 9 -17.50 -11.93 -26.99
C ARG A 9 -17.00 -10.50 -26.99
N PHE A 10 -17.86 -9.58 -27.40
CA PHE A 10 -17.52 -8.17 -27.58
C PHE A 10 -16.92 -7.49 -26.33
N TYR A 11 -17.25 -7.94 -25.12
CA TYR A 11 -16.73 -7.36 -23.89
C TYR A 11 -15.24 -7.64 -23.62
N TYR A 12 -14.59 -8.53 -24.40
CA TYR A 12 -13.13 -8.69 -24.39
C TYR A 12 -12.42 -7.73 -25.37
N ASN A 13 -13.16 -6.92 -26.15
CA ASN A 13 -12.58 -6.04 -27.15
C ASN A 13 -11.80 -4.87 -26.51
N SER A 14 -10.47 -4.91 -26.63
CA SER A 14 -9.56 -3.91 -26.04
C SER A 14 -9.73 -2.52 -26.64
N ASN A 15 -10.02 -2.41 -27.95
CA ASN A 15 -10.26 -1.13 -28.61
C ASN A 15 -11.50 -0.44 -28.04
N PHE A 16 -12.57 -1.19 -27.78
CA PHE A 16 -13.77 -0.67 -27.12
C PHE A 16 -13.46 -0.25 -25.68
N LEU A 17 -12.81 -1.10 -24.87
CA LEU A 17 -12.48 -0.77 -23.47
C LEU A 17 -11.56 0.46 -23.34
N GLY A 18 -10.65 0.66 -24.30
CA GLY A 18 -9.78 1.84 -24.39
C GLY A 18 -10.47 3.11 -24.90
N SER A 19 -11.62 2.98 -25.57
CA SER A 19 -12.36 4.11 -26.13
C SER A 19 -13.07 4.97 -25.08
N ALA A 20 -13.57 6.14 -25.52
CA ALA A 20 -14.42 7.00 -24.70
C ALA A 20 -15.69 6.27 -24.22
N SER A 21 -16.32 5.47 -25.09
CA SER A 21 -17.52 4.69 -24.76
C SER A 21 -17.25 3.59 -23.73
N GLY A 22 -16.05 3.00 -23.74
CA GLY A 22 -15.62 2.00 -22.75
C GLY A 22 -15.28 2.57 -21.37
N ARG A 23 -15.20 3.90 -21.22
CA ARG A 23 -14.81 4.54 -19.96
C ARG A 23 -15.77 4.22 -18.81
N SER A 24 -17.08 4.18 -19.07
CA SER A 24 -18.09 3.84 -18.05
C SER A 24 -17.88 2.42 -17.51
N VAL A 25 -17.58 1.47 -18.39
CA VAL A 25 -17.28 0.07 -18.03
C VAL A 25 -16.03 -0.01 -17.16
N ARG A 26 -14.96 0.72 -17.49
CA ARG A 26 -13.73 0.77 -16.68
C ARG A 26 -13.98 1.37 -15.29
N ILE A 27 -14.72 2.47 -15.20
CA ILE A 27 -15.07 3.09 -13.91
C ILE A 27 -15.84 2.12 -13.03
N LEU A 28 -16.86 1.45 -13.58
CA LEU A 28 -17.63 0.45 -12.81
C LEU A 28 -16.76 -0.74 -12.41
N SER A 29 -15.82 -1.16 -13.25
CA SER A 29 -14.89 -2.25 -12.92
C SER A 29 -13.95 -1.87 -11.77
N GLU A 30 -13.40 -0.66 -11.79
CA GLU A 30 -12.57 -0.11 -10.70
C GLU A 30 -13.36 0.18 -9.41
N TYR A 31 -14.69 0.26 -9.49
CA TYR A 31 -15.55 0.35 -8.31
C TYR A 31 -15.86 -1.03 -7.72
N TYR A 32 -16.35 -1.96 -8.54
CA TYR A 32 -16.80 -3.28 -8.07
C TYR A 32 -15.65 -4.25 -7.79
N GLY A 33 -14.52 -4.14 -8.49
CA GLY A 33 -13.36 -5.01 -8.29
C GLY A 33 -12.79 -4.90 -6.87
N PRO A 34 -12.41 -3.71 -6.40
CA PRO A 34 -12.00 -3.49 -5.01
C PRO A 34 -13.09 -3.81 -4.00
N LEU A 35 -14.36 -3.44 -4.28
CA LEU A 35 -15.47 -3.77 -3.38
C LEU A 35 -15.61 -5.29 -3.18
N GLN A 36 -15.51 -6.07 -4.25
CA GLN A 36 -15.55 -7.54 -4.18
C GLN A 36 -14.38 -8.10 -3.35
N ARG A 37 -13.18 -7.53 -3.48
CA ARG A 37 -12.00 -7.87 -2.66
C ARG A 37 -12.22 -7.60 -1.18
N LEU A 38 -12.77 -6.45 -0.83
CA LEU A 38 -13.07 -6.11 0.56
C LEU A 38 -14.15 -7.03 1.15
N GLN A 39 -15.20 -7.34 0.37
CA GLN A 39 -16.29 -8.20 0.80
C GLN A 39 -15.85 -9.65 1.04
N ARG A 40 -15.07 -10.25 0.14
CA ARG A 40 -14.59 -11.63 0.30
C ARG A 40 -13.63 -11.78 1.49
N ASN A 41 -12.86 -10.73 1.77
CA ASN A 41 -12.02 -10.63 2.97
C ASN A 41 -12.81 -10.17 4.21
N LYS A 42 -14.14 -10.06 4.16
CA LYS A 42 -15.00 -9.67 5.30
C LYS A 42 -14.58 -8.36 6.00
N ILE A 43 -13.96 -7.44 5.25
CA ILE A 43 -13.53 -6.14 5.75
C ILE A 43 -14.76 -5.25 5.90
N SER A 44 -14.94 -4.67 7.08
CA SER A 44 -16.09 -3.80 7.37
C SER A 44 -15.70 -2.37 7.72
N ASP A 45 -14.61 -2.21 8.46
CA ASP A 45 -14.12 -0.90 8.90
C ASP A 45 -12.62 -0.82 8.65
N THR A 46 -12.13 0.35 8.26
CA THR A 46 -10.70 0.58 7.97
C THR A 46 -10.19 1.80 8.73
N ILE A 47 -8.93 1.76 9.15
CA ILE A 47 -8.20 2.94 9.62
C ILE A 47 -7.24 3.36 8.51
N VAL A 48 -7.46 4.54 7.94
CA VAL A 48 -6.67 5.03 6.80
C VAL A 48 -5.46 5.81 7.30
N PHE A 49 -4.27 5.40 6.85
CA PHE A 49 -3.01 6.08 7.10
C PHE A 49 -2.59 6.89 5.87
N PHE A 50 -2.34 8.18 6.09
CA PHE A 50 -1.74 9.08 5.12
C PHE A 50 -0.37 9.56 5.60
N GLY A 51 0.53 9.80 4.66
CA GLY A 51 1.83 10.37 4.98
C GLY A 51 2.78 10.42 3.79
N SER A 52 3.99 10.91 4.05
CA SER A 52 5.03 11.09 3.04
C SER A 52 5.45 9.77 2.42
N ALA A 53 5.51 9.74 1.09
CA ALA A 53 6.12 8.64 0.31
C ALA A 53 7.66 8.64 0.36
N ARG A 54 8.27 9.69 0.93
CA ARG A 54 9.74 9.91 0.90
C ARG A 54 10.43 9.56 2.22
N THR A 55 9.67 9.41 3.30
CA THR A 55 10.25 9.10 4.62
C THR A 55 10.84 7.70 4.59
N MET A 56 12.11 7.53 4.93
CA MET A 56 12.78 6.23 4.90
C MET A 56 12.59 5.45 6.20
N SER A 57 12.73 4.13 6.15
CA SER A 57 12.85 3.31 7.36
C SER A 57 14.15 3.67 8.10
N GLN A 58 14.21 3.42 9.41
CA GLN A 58 15.42 3.73 10.16
C GLN A 58 16.62 2.91 9.68
N GLU A 59 16.37 1.67 9.25
CA GLU A 59 17.38 0.80 8.66
C GLU A 59 17.93 1.38 7.35
N ASP A 60 17.06 1.78 6.43
CA ASP A 60 17.48 2.30 5.12
C ASP A 60 18.15 3.65 5.23
N ALA A 61 17.68 4.53 6.12
CA ALA A 61 18.29 5.83 6.35
C ALA A 61 19.71 5.71 6.94
N LYS A 62 19.94 4.75 7.85
CA LYS A 62 21.29 4.45 8.38
C LYS A 62 22.21 3.92 7.28
N LYS A 63 21.75 2.92 6.51
CA LYS A 63 22.52 2.38 5.39
C LYS A 63 22.89 3.46 4.37
N ALA A 64 21.96 4.36 4.06
CA ALA A 64 22.21 5.47 3.14
C ALA A 64 23.28 6.45 3.67
N LEU A 65 23.29 6.71 4.99
CA LEU A 65 24.30 7.56 5.62
C LEU A 65 25.67 6.88 5.70
N GLU A 66 25.71 5.58 6.01
CA GLU A 66 26.95 4.79 6.10
C GLU A 66 27.63 4.58 4.74
N ASN A 67 26.83 4.39 3.69
CA ASN A 67 27.32 4.21 2.32
C ASN A 67 27.68 5.54 1.62
N ALA A 68 27.59 6.68 2.31
CA ALA A 68 27.92 7.96 1.72
C ALA A 68 29.44 8.05 1.42
N PRO A 69 29.85 8.39 0.17
CA PRO A 69 31.26 8.56 -0.17
C PRO A 69 31.96 9.57 0.74
N LYS A 70 33.26 9.39 1.01
CA LYS A 70 34.02 10.33 1.86
C LYS A 70 34.15 11.73 1.24
N ASP A 71 34.04 11.86 -0.07
CA ASP A 71 34.09 13.12 -0.83
C ASP A 71 32.69 13.75 -1.05
N THR A 72 31.73 13.40 -0.20
CA THR A 72 30.34 13.85 -0.35
C THR A 72 30.20 15.32 0.06
N ASN A 73 29.51 16.10 -0.78
CA ASN A 73 29.13 17.48 -0.49
C ASN A 73 28.44 17.61 0.88
N ILE A 74 28.82 18.65 1.64
CA ILE A 74 28.25 19.02 2.94
C ILE A 74 26.71 19.06 2.90
N GLN A 75 26.13 19.55 1.81
CA GLN A 75 24.67 19.61 1.64
C GLN A 75 24.02 18.22 1.61
N THR A 76 24.64 17.26 0.93
CA THR A 76 24.16 15.87 0.84
C THR A 76 24.28 15.18 2.19
N ILE A 77 25.39 15.38 2.92
CA ILE A 77 25.55 14.85 4.28
C ILE A 77 24.46 15.42 5.21
N LYS A 78 24.15 16.72 5.10
CA LYS A 78 23.09 17.35 5.88
C LYS A 78 21.72 16.73 5.58
N ARG A 79 21.44 16.44 4.30
CA ARG A 79 20.21 15.76 3.88
C ARG A 79 20.11 14.35 4.46
N LEU A 80 21.16 13.52 4.34
CA LEU A 80 21.15 12.16 4.87
C LEU A 80 20.95 12.11 6.39
N LYS A 81 21.57 13.06 7.12
CA LYS A 81 21.33 13.22 8.56
C LYS A 81 19.89 13.62 8.87
N MET A 82 19.29 14.46 8.03
CA MET A 82 17.88 14.83 8.16
C MET A 82 16.96 13.64 7.85
N ASP A 83 17.24 12.87 6.80
CA ASP A 83 16.48 11.67 6.44
C ASP A 83 16.52 10.64 7.59
N LEU A 84 17.68 10.46 8.23
CA LEU A 84 17.81 9.62 9.44
C LEU A 84 17.04 10.17 10.64
N LYS A 85 16.96 11.49 10.80
CA LYS A 85 16.11 12.07 11.85
C LYS A 85 14.63 11.84 11.55
N MET A 86 14.23 12.04 10.30
CA MET A 86 12.84 11.89 9.85
C MET A 86 12.39 10.43 9.84
N SER A 87 13.31 9.47 9.76
CA SER A 87 12.98 8.04 9.81
C SER A 87 12.28 7.63 11.11
N GLN A 88 12.39 8.44 12.18
CA GLN A 88 11.60 8.26 13.39
C GLN A 88 10.09 8.17 13.07
N TYR A 89 9.58 9.02 12.18
CA TYR A 89 8.15 9.02 11.83
C TYR A 89 7.74 7.77 11.07
N TYR A 90 8.66 7.14 10.33
CA TYR A 90 8.41 5.83 9.73
C TYR A 90 8.21 4.78 10.83
N GLU A 91 9.12 4.69 11.79
CA GLU A 91 9.01 3.70 12.88
C GLU A 91 7.79 3.97 13.78
N ASP A 92 7.48 5.24 14.06
CA ASP A 92 6.29 5.62 14.83
C ASP A 92 5.00 5.19 14.11
N ALA A 93 4.90 5.41 12.80
CA ALA A 93 3.76 4.97 12.00
C ALA A 93 3.63 3.44 11.98
N ARG A 94 4.75 2.72 11.85
CA ARG A 94 4.81 1.26 11.90
C ARG A 94 4.34 0.72 13.25
N ILE A 95 4.86 1.28 14.36
CA ILE A 95 4.47 0.89 15.71
C ILE A 95 2.99 1.19 15.95
N LEU A 96 2.50 2.36 15.52
CA LEU A 96 1.10 2.76 15.68
C LEU A 96 0.16 1.82 14.91
N ALA A 97 0.47 1.50 13.66
CA ALA A 97 -0.30 0.54 12.86
C ALA A 97 -0.33 -0.85 13.50
N GLY A 98 0.81 -1.31 14.04
CA GLY A 98 0.88 -2.56 14.79
C GLY A 98 0.02 -2.55 16.05
N LYS A 99 -0.02 -1.44 16.79
CA LYS A 99 -0.89 -1.28 17.98
C LYS A 99 -2.36 -1.34 17.60
N PHE A 100 -2.79 -0.61 16.56
CA PHE A 100 -4.17 -0.68 16.08
C PHE A 100 -4.56 -2.08 15.60
N THR A 101 -3.64 -2.77 14.93
CA THR A 101 -3.88 -4.13 14.46
C THR A 101 -4.08 -5.10 15.63
N LYS A 102 -3.22 -5.04 16.65
CA LYS A 102 -3.37 -5.86 17.87
C LYS A 102 -4.67 -5.54 18.61
N TRP A 103 -4.98 -4.27 18.76
CA TRP A 103 -6.24 -3.81 19.38
C TRP A 103 -7.45 -4.35 18.62
N SER A 104 -7.47 -4.18 17.29
CA SER A 104 -8.60 -4.60 16.46
C SER A 104 -8.83 -6.11 16.50
N LYS A 105 -7.76 -6.91 16.50
CA LYS A 105 -7.84 -8.38 16.63
C LYS A 105 -8.45 -8.82 17.97
N GLY A 106 -8.39 -7.99 19.00
CA GLY A 106 -9.02 -8.26 20.29
C GLY A 106 -10.53 -7.96 20.33
N LEU A 107 -11.10 -7.37 19.28
CA LEU A 107 -12.52 -7.02 19.24
C LEU A 107 -13.38 -8.26 18.94
N LYS A 108 -14.53 -8.34 19.61
CA LYS A 108 -15.51 -9.41 19.36
C LYS A 108 -16.24 -9.17 18.05
N GLY A 109 -16.38 -10.21 17.23
CA GLY A 109 -17.14 -10.17 15.97
C GLY A 109 -16.61 -11.16 14.94
N THR A 110 -17.38 -11.38 13.88
CA THR A 110 -17.02 -12.28 12.77
C THR A 110 -16.40 -11.56 11.57
N LYS A 111 -16.43 -10.23 11.58
CA LYS A 111 -15.93 -9.35 10.52
C LYS A 111 -14.56 -8.81 10.89
N HIS A 112 -13.71 -8.59 9.89
CA HIS A 112 -12.46 -7.87 10.05
C HIS A 112 -12.77 -6.38 10.16
N ARG A 113 -12.60 -5.85 11.38
CA ARG A 113 -12.84 -4.44 11.70
C ARG A 113 -11.52 -3.71 11.81
N TYR A 114 -11.56 -2.38 11.66
CA TYR A 114 -10.42 -1.47 11.79
C TYR A 114 -9.12 -1.98 11.16
N ILE A 115 -9.23 -2.43 9.91
CA ILE A 115 -8.11 -2.90 9.12
C ILE A 115 -7.28 -1.72 8.64
N ILE A 116 -5.96 -1.83 8.75
CA ILE A 116 -5.06 -0.78 8.30
C ILE A 116 -5.16 -0.66 6.77
N CYS A 117 -5.36 0.57 6.30
CA CYS A 117 -5.47 0.90 4.89
C CYS A 117 -4.51 2.05 4.57
N SER A 118 -3.80 1.96 3.45
CA SER A 118 -2.92 3.03 2.97
C SER A 118 -3.02 3.14 1.43
N GLY A 119 -2.31 4.10 0.84
CA GLY A 119 -2.14 4.18 -0.62
C GLY A 119 -1.17 3.16 -1.21
N GLY A 120 -0.59 2.29 -0.37
CA GLY A 120 0.30 1.20 -0.79
C GLY A 120 1.68 1.64 -1.31
N GLY A 121 2.00 2.93 -1.31
CA GLY A 121 3.31 3.43 -1.74
C GLY A 121 4.42 3.25 -0.68
N PRO A 122 5.62 3.79 -0.94
CA PRO A 122 6.74 3.79 0.01
C PRO A 122 6.49 4.72 1.21
N GLY A 123 7.46 4.74 2.12
CA GLY A 123 7.50 5.63 3.28
C GLY A 123 6.42 5.36 4.31
N ILE A 124 5.68 6.38 4.74
CA ILE A 124 4.68 6.21 5.83
C ILE A 124 3.59 5.21 5.45
N MET A 125 3.22 5.14 4.16
CA MET A 125 2.27 4.15 3.66
C MET A 125 2.82 2.74 3.87
N GLU A 126 4.06 2.48 3.42
CA GLU A 126 4.73 1.22 3.67
C GLU A 126 4.88 0.89 5.16
N ALA A 127 5.28 1.88 5.98
CA ALA A 127 5.40 1.71 7.42
C ALA A 127 4.10 1.19 8.04
N SER A 128 2.95 1.76 7.63
CA SER A 128 1.65 1.33 8.12
C SER A 128 1.30 -0.10 7.72
N ASN A 129 1.51 -0.48 6.44
CA ASN A 129 1.27 -1.85 5.98
C ASN A 129 2.21 -2.85 6.68
N ARG A 130 3.50 -2.50 6.81
CA ARG A 130 4.51 -3.28 7.53
C ARG A 130 4.12 -3.52 8.97
N GLY A 131 3.73 -2.47 9.69
CA GLY A 131 3.31 -2.57 11.10
C GLY A 131 2.11 -3.48 11.30
N ALA A 132 1.15 -3.44 10.39
CA ALA A 132 -0.01 -4.32 10.41
C ALA A 132 0.37 -5.79 10.13
N SER A 133 1.17 -6.02 9.10
CA SER A 133 1.65 -7.36 8.73
C SER A 133 2.49 -8.00 9.82
N GLU A 134 3.39 -7.26 10.45
CA GLU A 134 4.21 -7.75 11.58
C GLU A 134 3.37 -8.06 12.83
N ALA A 135 2.21 -7.41 13.00
CA ALA A 135 1.24 -7.76 14.03
C ALA A 135 0.33 -8.96 13.64
N GLY A 136 0.58 -9.57 12.48
CA GLY A 136 -0.18 -10.70 11.95
C GLY A 136 -1.63 -10.34 11.63
N GLY A 137 -1.90 -9.11 11.19
CA GLY A 137 -3.18 -8.69 10.66
C GLY A 137 -3.13 -8.49 9.15
N ILE A 138 -4.30 -8.61 8.49
CA ILE A 138 -4.45 -8.20 7.10
C ILE A 138 -4.42 -6.67 6.99
N ASN A 139 -4.07 -6.16 5.83
CA ASN A 139 -4.01 -4.72 5.54
C ASN A 139 -4.20 -4.46 4.04
N ILE A 140 -4.61 -3.23 3.71
CA ILE A 140 -5.09 -2.83 2.38
C ILE A 140 -4.12 -1.82 1.77
N GLY A 141 -3.88 -1.95 0.46
CA GLY A 141 -3.12 -1.01 -0.35
C GLY A 141 -3.94 -0.49 -1.52
N LEU A 142 -4.52 0.71 -1.39
CA LEU A 142 -5.26 1.38 -2.47
C LEU A 142 -4.30 2.15 -3.38
N THR A 143 -3.59 1.40 -4.22
CA THR A 143 -2.57 1.93 -5.12
C THR A 143 -3.16 2.70 -6.31
N ILE A 144 -2.33 3.54 -6.92
CA ILE A 144 -2.62 4.22 -8.19
C ILE A 144 -1.55 3.87 -9.21
N SER A 145 -1.92 3.85 -10.49
CA SER A 145 -0.96 3.71 -11.58
C SER A 145 -0.31 5.07 -11.87
N LEU A 146 1.01 5.11 -11.76
CA LEU A 146 1.83 6.26 -12.13
C LEU A 146 2.87 5.80 -13.18
N PRO A 147 3.36 6.71 -14.03
CA PRO A 147 4.21 6.35 -15.16
C PRO A 147 5.58 5.78 -14.77
N TYR A 148 6.12 6.11 -13.60
CA TYR A 148 7.50 5.75 -13.22
C TYR A 148 7.58 4.99 -11.90
N GLU A 149 6.56 5.08 -11.06
CA GLU A 149 6.52 4.51 -9.73
C GLU A 149 5.92 3.10 -9.73
N SER A 150 6.62 2.15 -9.11
CA SER A 150 6.08 0.81 -8.87
C SER A 150 4.84 0.88 -7.99
N SER A 151 3.81 0.12 -8.37
CA SER A 151 2.57 0.02 -7.60
C SER A 151 2.73 -0.95 -6.43
N GLY A 152 2.40 -0.49 -5.23
CA GLY A 152 2.29 -1.34 -4.05
C GLY A 152 3.63 -1.64 -3.37
N ASN A 153 3.60 -1.77 -2.06
CA ASN A 153 4.72 -2.20 -1.24
C ASN A 153 4.57 -3.67 -0.86
N LYS A 154 5.70 -4.31 -0.52
CA LYS A 154 5.78 -5.76 -0.24
C LYS A 154 4.99 -6.24 0.99
N TRP A 155 4.45 -5.32 1.79
CA TRP A 155 3.76 -5.64 3.05
C TRP A 155 2.25 -5.65 2.91
N ILE A 156 1.72 -5.19 1.77
CA ILE A 156 0.29 -5.28 1.47
C ILE A 156 -0.11 -6.75 1.47
N SER A 157 -1.27 -7.05 2.06
CA SER A 157 -1.77 -8.42 2.07
C SER A 157 -2.10 -8.88 0.66
N ASP A 158 -1.88 -10.16 0.36
CA ASP A 158 -2.31 -10.74 -0.90
C ASP A 158 -3.78 -10.40 -1.12
N ASP A 159 -4.11 -10.02 -2.37
CA ASP A 159 -5.47 -9.78 -2.81
C ASP A 159 -6.17 -8.50 -2.25
N LEU A 160 -5.41 -7.63 -1.57
CA LEU A 160 -5.88 -6.37 -0.95
C LEU A 160 -4.99 -5.14 -1.27
#